data_AF-A0A2E0XZG8-F1
#
_entry.id   AF-A0A2E0XZG8-F1
#
_cell.length_a   1.000
_cell.length_b   1.000
_cell.length_c   1.000
_cell.angle_alpha   90.00
_cell.angle_beta   90.00
_cell.angle_gamma   90.00
#
_symmetry.space_group_name_H-M   'P 1'
#
loop_
_entity.id
_entity.type
_entity.pdbx_description
1 polymer ?
#
loop_
_entity_poly.entity_id
_entity_poly.type
_entity_poly.pdbx_seq_one_letter_code
_entity_poly.pdbx_strand_id
1 'polypeptide(L)'
;MTTLITLLLTGFLSLATPDSNNTETASLKEDSRWLAWEGDKNKAPGKGKRIVFIAGDEEYRSEEGMPMLARLMNSHGFECIVLFSQDEETGEVDPETLDHIPGLHLLDDADAMVLFLRFRELPDEDMAHIVNFVESGKPVTGFRTATHAFFYRENPESPHAHWTWNAQKPAGGFGGHVLGETWVSHHGGHGSQATRGVIEETNAKHPALRGVKDVFGPTDVYGIRSLPEDSTILLRGGVVDGMDEDDELVTGEQNDPMMPLAWVRERQMPDGSSQRIFATTMGTAEDWSSEDLRRLFANAMLWQLQEEDAIPPGGLEAPMIGPWEPTPFGFGTHKRGYKPEDYRNGSPWAKTETSSRPSEDAQ
;
A
#
# COMPACT_ATOMS: atom_id res chain seq x y z
N MET A 1 -28.16 -40.50 -77.00
CA MET A 1 -28.02 -41.49 -75.91
C MET A 1 -26.70 -41.23 -75.25
N THR A 2 -26.73 -40.70 -74.01
CA THR A 2 -26.02 -41.16 -72.81
C THR A 2 -26.30 -40.12 -71.73
N THR A 3 -27.11 -40.49 -70.76
CA THR A 3 -27.53 -39.67 -69.62
C THR A 3 -26.39 -39.60 -68.61
N LEU A 4 -25.97 -38.42 -68.17
CA LEU A 4 -25.09 -38.26 -67.02
C LEU A 4 -25.82 -37.44 -65.95
N ILE A 5 -26.04 -38.09 -64.81
CA ILE A 5 -26.71 -37.58 -63.62
C ILE A 5 -25.68 -36.78 -62.82
N THR A 6 -25.94 -35.50 -62.59
CA THR A 6 -25.16 -34.68 -61.66
C THR A 6 -25.90 -34.59 -60.34
N LEU A 7 -25.32 -35.17 -59.30
CA LEU A 7 -25.80 -35.15 -57.92
C LEU A 7 -25.51 -33.76 -57.30
N LEU A 8 -26.54 -33.05 -56.84
CA LEU A 8 -26.41 -31.84 -56.04
C LEU A 8 -26.27 -32.23 -54.56
N LEU A 9 -25.09 -32.02 -53.98
CA LEU A 9 -24.87 -32.08 -52.53
C LEU A 9 -25.06 -30.66 -51.95
N THR A 10 -26.14 -30.46 -51.21
CA THR A 10 -26.33 -29.27 -50.35
C THR A 10 -25.57 -29.48 -49.03
N GLY A 11 -24.42 -28.81 -48.88
CA GLY A 11 -23.72 -28.72 -47.60
C GLY A 11 -24.30 -27.58 -46.76
N PHE A 12 -24.93 -27.92 -45.63
CA PHE A 12 -25.24 -26.96 -44.57
C PHE A 12 -23.93 -26.60 -43.85
N LEU A 13 -23.50 -25.35 -43.97
CA LEU A 13 -22.40 -24.78 -43.19
C LEU A 13 -22.97 -24.35 -41.83
N SER A 14 -22.74 -25.13 -40.78
CA SER A 14 -23.03 -24.73 -39.40
C SER A 14 -21.95 -23.75 -38.94
N LEU A 15 -22.28 -22.47 -38.86
CA LEU A 15 -21.46 -21.47 -38.19
C LEU A 15 -21.52 -21.72 -36.68
N ALA A 16 -20.46 -22.33 -36.14
CA ALA A 16 -20.26 -22.37 -34.69
C ALA A 16 -19.90 -20.95 -34.22
N THR A 17 -20.76 -20.34 -33.42
CA THR A 17 -20.45 -19.15 -32.63
C THR A 17 -19.39 -19.53 -31.59
N PRO A 18 -18.38 -18.68 -31.32
CA PRO A 18 -17.48 -18.93 -30.20
C PRO A 18 -18.27 -18.72 -28.91
N ASP A 19 -18.37 -19.76 -28.09
CA ASP A 19 -18.88 -19.65 -26.72
C ASP A 19 -17.95 -18.75 -25.92
N SER A 20 -18.36 -17.50 -25.74
CA SER A 20 -17.78 -16.56 -24.79
C SER A 20 -18.31 -16.90 -23.39
N ASN A 21 -17.77 -17.93 -22.74
CA ASN A 21 -17.95 -18.19 -21.31
C ASN A 21 -16.97 -19.27 -20.83
N ASN A 22 -15.74 -18.85 -20.48
CA ASN A 22 -14.95 -19.38 -19.37
C ASN A 22 -13.55 -18.76 -19.40
N THR A 23 -13.44 -17.52 -18.93
CA THR A 23 -12.24 -17.12 -18.20
C THR A 23 -12.49 -17.51 -16.75
N GLU A 24 -12.24 -18.79 -16.42
CA GLU A 24 -11.91 -19.16 -15.06
C GLU A 24 -10.69 -18.30 -14.68
N THR A 25 -10.89 -17.33 -13.78
CA THR A 25 -9.78 -16.72 -13.07
C THR A 25 -8.99 -17.87 -12.45
N ALA A 26 -7.77 -18.10 -12.93
CA ALA A 26 -6.87 -19.04 -12.32
C ALA A 26 -6.78 -18.65 -10.84
N SER A 27 -7.22 -19.55 -9.95
CA SER A 27 -6.99 -19.42 -8.52
C SER A 27 -5.51 -19.09 -8.35
N LEU A 28 -5.20 -18.02 -7.62
CA LEU A 28 -3.82 -17.71 -7.28
C LEU A 28 -3.25 -18.98 -6.67
N LYS A 29 -2.24 -19.57 -7.32
CA LYS A 29 -1.53 -20.71 -6.72
C LYS A 29 -1.03 -20.23 -5.37
N GLU A 30 -1.43 -20.92 -4.30
CA GLU A 30 -0.88 -20.70 -2.97
C GLU A 30 0.63 -20.93 -3.03
N ASP A 31 1.40 -19.83 -3.03
CA ASP A 31 2.85 -19.82 -2.86
C ASP A 31 3.12 -19.26 -1.47
N SER A 32 3.91 -19.98 -0.68
CA SER A 32 4.16 -19.62 0.72
C SER A 32 5.01 -18.36 0.89
N ARG A 33 5.58 -17.82 -0.20
CA ARG A 33 6.44 -16.63 -0.17
C ARG A 33 5.66 -15.31 -0.14
N TRP A 34 4.34 -15.34 -0.24
CA TRP A 34 3.49 -14.14 -0.09
C TRP A 34 2.16 -14.50 0.56
N LEU A 35 1.44 -13.48 1.02
CA LEU A 35 0.05 -13.63 1.44
C LEU A 35 -0.88 -13.27 0.29
N ALA A 36 -1.96 -14.02 0.15
CA ALA A 36 -3.06 -13.71 -0.76
C ALA A 36 -4.39 -13.95 -0.04
N TRP A 37 -5.30 -12.98 -0.18
CA TRP A 37 -6.70 -13.13 0.17
C TRP A 37 -7.53 -12.91 -1.09
N GLU A 38 -8.33 -13.91 -1.44
CA GLU A 38 -9.27 -13.84 -2.56
C GLU A 38 -10.26 -12.69 -2.35
N GLY A 39 -10.55 -11.98 -3.43
CA GLY A 39 -11.56 -10.92 -3.43
C GLY A 39 -12.99 -11.48 -3.40
N ASP A 40 -13.93 -10.71 -2.86
CA ASP A 40 -15.34 -11.09 -2.84
C ASP A 40 -16.05 -10.53 -4.09
N LYS A 41 -16.35 -11.43 -5.03
CA LYS A 41 -17.04 -11.12 -6.30
C LYS A 41 -18.43 -10.50 -6.13
N ASN A 42 -19.00 -10.53 -4.93
CA ASN A 42 -20.32 -10.00 -4.61
C ASN A 42 -20.28 -8.78 -3.68
N LYS A 43 -19.10 -8.31 -3.27
CA LYS A 43 -18.95 -7.19 -2.33
C LYS A 43 -18.33 -5.97 -3.00
N ALA A 44 -19.10 -4.90 -3.09
CA ALA A 44 -18.59 -3.58 -3.41
C ALA A 44 -18.04 -2.91 -2.12
N PRO A 45 -17.08 -1.98 -2.22
CA PRO A 45 -16.48 -1.43 -3.44
C PRO A 45 -15.47 -2.35 -4.15
N GLY A 46 -14.74 -3.22 -3.44
CA GLY A 46 -13.55 -3.91 -3.96
C GLY A 46 -13.77 -5.03 -4.99
N LYS A 47 -14.98 -5.16 -5.53
CA LYS A 47 -15.38 -6.27 -6.40
C LYS A 47 -14.47 -6.35 -7.63
N GLY A 48 -13.73 -7.46 -7.73
CA GLY A 48 -12.90 -7.77 -8.91
C GLY A 48 -11.70 -6.85 -9.07
N LYS A 49 -11.27 -6.19 -7.99
CA LYS A 49 -10.09 -5.32 -7.94
C LYS A 49 -8.99 -5.94 -7.10
N ARG A 50 -7.76 -5.91 -7.60
CA ARG A 50 -6.58 -6.45 -6.94
C ARG A 50 -5.65 -5.34 -6.44
N ILE A 51 -5.29 -5.40 -5.17
CA ILE A 51 -4.31 -4.51 -4.54
C ILE A 51 -3.08 -5.34 -4.15
N VAL A 52 -1.90 -4.89 -4.56
CA VAL A 52 -0.61 -5.46 -4.14
C VAL A 52 0.06 -4.53 -3.14
N PHE A 53 0.35 -5.05 -1.96
CA PHE A 53 1.05 -4.39 -0.87
C PHE A 53 2.49 -4.91 -0.83
N ILE A 54 3.47 -4.03 -0.70
CA ILE A 54 4.90 -4.40 -0.71
C ILE A 54 5.57 -3.86 0.55
N ALA A 55 6.01 -4.78 1.41
CA ALA A 55 6.71 -4.52 2.67
C ALA A 55 8.21 -4.78 2.55
N GLY A 56 9.02 -3.84 3.02
CA GLY A 56 10.48 -3.93 2.97
C GLY A 56 11.16 -2.70 3.56
N ASP A 57 10.63 -2.21 4.68
CA ASP A 57 11.23 -1.17 5.51
C ASP A 57 11.73 -1.77 6.83
N GLU A 58 13.01 -1.56 7.14
CA GLU A 58 13.72 -2.17 8.27
C GLU A 58 13.52 -1.48 9.63
N GLU A 59 12.85 -0.34 9.67
CA GLU A 59 12.76 0.51 10.87
C GLU A 59 11.32 0.55 11.42
N TYR A 60 10.35 0.83 10.57
CA TYR A 60 8.98 1.22 10.87
C TYR A 60 7.95 0.10 10.72
N ARG A 61 8.41 -1.16 10.59
CA ARG A 61 7.58 -2.36 10.68
C ARG A 61 6.54 -2.50 9.57
N SER A 62 7.01 -2.33 8.33
CA SER A 62 6.18 -2.55 7.14
C SER A 62 5.56 -3.95 7.07
N GLU A 63 6.27 -4.97 7.57
CA GLU A 63 5.84 -6.36 7.65
C GLU A 63 4.65 -6.59 8.59
N GLU A 64 4.41 -5.68 9.53
CA GLU A 64 3.26 -5.73 10.43
C GLU A 64 2.07 -4.94 9.86
N GLY A 65 2.33 -3.73 9.38
CA GLY A 65 1.32 -2.81 8.87
C GLY A 65 0.66 -3.29 7.57
N MET A 66 1.45 -3.80 6.61
CA MET A 66 0.93 -4.17 5.29
C MET A 66 -0.10 -5.30 5.34
N PRO A 67 0.12 -6.42 6.06
CA PRO A 67 -0.91 -7.45 6.21
C PRO A 67 -2.18 -6.96 6.90
N MET A 68 -2.06 -6.05 7.88
CA MET A 68 -3.21 -5.46 8.56
C MET A 68 -4.06 -4.62 7.60
N LEU A 69 -3.43 -3.74 6.81
CA LEU A 69 -4.14 -2.95 5.80
C LEU A 69 -4.71 -3.81 4.67
N ALA A 70 -4.01 -4.87 4.28
CA ALA A 70 -4.51 -5.83 3.30
C ALA A 70 -5.79 -6.53 3.78
N ARG A 71 -5.84 -6.96 5.05
CA ARG A 71 -7.06 -7.51 5.65
C ARG A 71 -8.19 -6.49 5.71
N LEU A 72 -7.88 -5.24 6.05
CA LEU A 72 -8.85 -4.16 6.03
C LEU A 72 -9.46 -3.98 4.63
N MET A 73 -8.63 -3.87 3.58
CA MET A 73 -9.14 -3.73 2.22
C MET A 73 -9.86 -4.99 1.74
N ASN A 74 -9.39 -6.18 2.10
CA ASN A 74 -10.08 -7.44 1.77
C ASN A 74 -11.48 -7.48 2.42
N SER A 75 -11.65 -6.92 3.61
CA SER A 75 -12.96 -6.77 4.24
C SER A 75 -13.92 -5.88 3.44
N HIS A 76 -13.42 -5.04 2.53
CA HIS A 76 -14.21 -4.24 1.57
C HIS A 76 -14.40 -4.92 0.20
N GLY A 77 -13.97 -6.18 0.06
CA GLY A 77 -14.18 -7.02 -1.13
C GLY A 77 -13.00 -7.11 -2.08
N PHE A 78 -11.91 -6.37 -1.82
CA PHE A 78 -10.70 -6.38 -2.64
C PHE A 78 -9.98 -7.72 -2.57
N GLU A 79 -9.42 -8.17 -3.69
CA GLU A 79 -8.35 -9.16 -3.67
C GLU A 79 -7.08 -8.46 -3.19
N CYS A 80 -6.43 -9.01 -2.17
CA CYS A 80 -5.25 -8.40 -1.57
C CYS A 80 -4.08 -9.38 -1.58
N ILE A 81 -2.92 -8.92 -2.02
CA ILE A 81 -1.67 -9.66 -2.01
C ILE A 81 -0.64 -8.86 -1.21
N VAL A 82 0.10 -9.51 -0.31
CA VAL A 82 1.19 -8.86 0.43
C VAL A 82 2.50 -9.58 0.12
N LEU A 83 3.43 -8.80 -0.42
CA LEU A 83 4.80 -9.20 -0.72
C LEU A 83 5.71 -8.69 0.40
N PHE A 84 6.72 -9.48 0.73
CA PHE A 84 7.67 -9.18 1.80
C PHE A 84 9.09 -9.28 1.29
N SER A 85 9.92 -8.36 1.76
CA SER A 85 11.37 -8.55 1.88
C SER A 85 11.65 -9.82 2.67
N GLN A 86 12.45 -10.73 2.10
CA GLN A 86 12.65 -12.07 2.63
C GLN A 86 14.11 -12.50 2.54
N ASP A 87 14.57 -13.21 3.55
CA ASP A 87 15.83 -13.94 3.48
C ASP A 87 15.69 -15.10 2.46
N GLU A 88 16.54 -15.12 1.44
CA GLU A 88 16.43 -16.05 0.30
C GLU A 88 16.63 -17.52 0.71
N GLU A 89 17.47 -17.80 1.71
CA GLU A 89 17.80 -19.16 2.12
C GLU A 89 16.71 -19.77 3.02
N THR A 90 16.17 -18.99 3.94
CA THR A 90 15.24 -19.45 4.97
C THR A 90 13.78 -19.23 4.59
N GLY A 91 13.49 -18.23 3.73
CA GLY A 91 12.16 -17.74 3.43
C GLY A 91 11.48 -17.05 4.62
N GLU A 92 12.25 -16.60 5.60
CA GLU A 92 11.75 -15.73 6.67
C GLU A 92 11.50 -14.32 6.13
N VAL A 93 10.49 -13.65 6.67
CA VAL A 93 10.30 -12.22 6.44
C VAL A 93 11.47 -11.49 7.11
N ASP A 94 12.27 -10.82 6.30
CA ASP A 94 13.43 -10.07 6.74
C ASP A 94 13.45 -8.68 6.08
N PRO A 95 13.02 -7.63 6.79
CA PRO A 95 13.08 -6.26 6.32
C PRO A 95 14.50 -5.75 6.01
N GLU A 96 15.55 -6.38 6.52
CA GLU A 96 16.95 -6.01 6.26
C GLU A 96 17.46 -6.52 4.90
N THR A 97 16.76 -7.46 4.25
CA THR A 97 17.14 -7.97 2.92
C THR A 97 16.81 -6.96 1.80
N LEU A 98 17.82 -6.30 1.23
CA LEU A 98 17.60 -5.13 0.37
C LEU A 98 17.18 -5.44 -1.08
N ASP A 99 17.32 -6.68 -1.51
CA ASP A 99 17.31 -7.07 -2.93
C ASP A 99 16.38 -8.26 -3.23
N HIS A 100 15.66 -8.81 -2.25
CA HIS A 100 14.82 -9.99 -2.46
C HIS A 100 13.38 -9.80 -1.98
N ILE A 101 12.46 -9.63 -2.93
CA ILE A 101 11.00 -9.56 -2.68
C ILE A 101 10.28 -10.50 -3.68
N PRO A 102 10.07 -11.77 -3.33
CA PRO A 102 9.32 -12.71 -4.16
C PRO A 102 7.92 -12.20 -4.51
N GLY A 103 7.51 -12.42 -5.76
CA GLY A 103 6.14 -12.16 -6.21
C GLY A 103 5.90 -10.81 -6.87
N LEU A 104 6.94 -10.01 -7.14
CA LEU A 104 6.79 -8.69 -7.79
C LEU A 104 6.09 -8.75 -9.16
N HIS A 105 6.21 -9.87 -9.89
CA HIS A 105 5.45 -10.13 -11.13
C HIS A 105 3.92 -10.07 -10.96
N LEU A 106 3.40 -10.22 -9.74
CA LEU A 106 1.96 -10.12 -9.47
C LEU A 106 1.43 -8.68 -9.63
N LEU A 107 2.31 -7.69 -9.72
CA LEU A 107 1.95 -6.31 -10.07
C LEU A 107 1.39 -6.20 -11.50
N ASP A 108 1.78 -7.08 -12.41
CA ASP A 108 1.38 -7.01 -13.82
C ASP A 108 -0.16 -7.05 -13.96
N ASP A 109 -0.82 -7.82 -13.10
CA ASP A 109 -2.28 -7.99 -13.03
C ASP A 109 -2.97 -7.13 -11.96
N ALA A 110 -2.24 -6.32 -11.20
CA ALA A 110 -2.82 -5.53 -10.11
C ALA A 110 -3.55 -4.27 -10.62
N ASP A 111 -4.55 -3.81 -9.87
CA ASP A 111 -5.24 -2.53 -10.10
C ASP A 111 -4.61 -1.39 -9.30
N ALA A 112 -4.02 -1.68 -8.13
CA ALA A 112 -3.35 -0.69 -7.28
C ALA A 112 -2.10 -1.28 -6.60
N MET A 113 -1.10 -0.43 -6.35
CA MET A 113 0.12 -0.77 -5.64
C MET A 113 0.26 0.08 -4.38
N VAL A 114 0.63 -0.55 -3.25
CA VAL A 114 0.88 0.11 -1.96
C VAL A 114 2.31 -0.20 -1.51
N LEU A 115 3.13 0.84 -1.33
CA LEU A 115 4.55 0.74 -1.04
C LEU A 115 4.88 1.20 0.38
N PHE A 116 5.67 0.38 1.08
CA PHE A 116 6.38 0.76 2.29
C PHE A 116 7.72 0.06 2.29
N LEU A 117 8.61 0.68 1.52
CA LEU A 117 9.94 0.19 1.19
C LEU A 117 10.94 1.26 1.55
N ARG A 118 12.16 0.82 1.85
CA ARG A 118 13.28 1.72 2.11
C ARG A 118 14.55 1.20 1.48
N PHE A 119 15.25 2.04 0.72
CA PHE A 119 16.60 1.76 0.22
C PHE A 119 16.80 0.39 -0.43
N ARG A 120 15.76 -0.16 -1.07
CA ARG A 120 15.87 -1.41 -1.84
C ARG A 120 16.79 -1.19 -3.04
N GLU A 121 17.56 -2.22 -3.36
CA GLU A 121 18.32 -2.30 -4.60
C GLU A 121 17.96 -3.63 -5.25
N LEU A 122 16.77 -3.66 -5.86
CA LEU A 122 16.20 -4.88 -6.44
C LEU A 122 16.93 -5.25 -7.74
N PRO A 123 17.03 -6.55 -8.07
CA PRO A 123 17.45 -7.01 -9.38
C PRO A 123 16.64 -6.36 -10.50
N ASP A 124 17.25 -6.17 -11.67
CA ASP A 124 16.62 -5.46 -12.79
C ASP A 124 15.28 -6.07 -13.21
N GLU A 125 15.18 -7.40 -13.22
CA GLU A 125 13.93 -8.12 -13.58
C GLU A 125 12.80 -7.82 -12.58
N ASP A 126 13.13 -7.78 -11.29
CA ASP A 126 12.17 -7.50 -10.22
C ASP A 126 11.75 -6.02 -10.21
N MET A 127 12.71 -5.11 -10.36
CA MET A 127 12.44 -3.67 -10.43
C MET A 127 11.58 -3.31 -11.65
N ALA A 128 11.75 -4.02 -12.78
CA ALA A 128 10.98 -3.79 -13.99
C ALA A 128 9.46 -3.89 -13.75
N HIS A 129 8.99 -4.79 -12.89
CA HIS A 129 7.56 -4.89 -12.55
C HIS A 129 7.02 -3.63 -11.84
N ILE A 130 7.79 -3.06 -10.91
CA ILE A 130 7.43 -1.81 -10.23
C ILE A 130 7.42 -0.64 -11.22
N VAL A 131 8.44 -0.54 -12.07
CA VAL A 131 8.55 0.54 -13.06
C VAL A 131 7.41 0.45 -14.07
N ASN A 132 7.15 -0.73 -14.63
CA ASN A 132 6.06 -0.96 -15.57
C ASN A 132 4.71 -0.58 -14.96
N PHE A 133 4.45 -0.93 -13.70
CA PHE A 133 3.22 -0.58 -13.00
C PHE A 133 3.06 0.94 -12.85
N VAL A 134 4.12 1.64 -12.46
CA VAL A 134 4.10 3.09 -12.27
C VAL A 134 3.95 3.82 -13.60
N GLU A 135 4.61 3.35 -14.64
CA GLU A 135 4.56 3.91 -16.00
C GLU A 135 3.23 3.61 -16.70
N SER A 136 2.50 2.57 -16.30
CA SER A 136 1.15 2.31 -16.81
C SER A 136 0.09 3.28 -16.29
N GLY A 137 0.46 4.18 -15.37
CA GLY A 137 -0.46 5.18 -14.81
C GLY A 137 -1.47 4.63 -13.82
N LYS A 138 -1.33 3.37 -13.38
CA LYS A 138 -2.21 2.75 -12.37
C LYS A 138 -1.96 3.35 -10.98
N PRO A 139 -2.95 3.34 -10.08
CA PRO A 139 -2.80 3.97 -8.77
C PRO A 139 -1.65 3.47 -7.90
N VAL A 140 -0.92 4.43 -7.29
CA VAL A 140 0.22 4.17 -6.40
C VAL A 140 0.01 4.82 -5.04
N THR A 141 0.19 4.07 -3.98
CA THR A 141 0.23 4.56 -2.60
C THR A 141 1.63 4.40 -2.01
N GLY A 142 2.14 5.41 -1.32
CA GLY A 142 3.42 5.34 -0.59
C GLY A 142 3.28 5.75 0.87
N PHE A 143 3.83 4.95 1.77
CA PHE A 143 3.90 5.26 3.20
C PHE A 143 5.33 5.55 3.63
N ARG A 144 5.47 6.53 4.52
CA ARG A 144 6.69 6.90 5.23
C ARG A 144 7.93 6.91 4.34
N THR A 145 8.70 5.83 4.40
CA THR A 145 10.01 5.69 3.75
C THR A 145 9.93 5.35 2.27
N ALA A 146 8.74 5.13 1.71
CA ALA A 146 8.55 5.01 0.27
C ALA A 146 9.02 6.25 -0.51
N THR A 147 9.10 7.41 0.16
CA THR A 147 9.78 8.63 -0.36
C THR A 147 11.25 8.37 -0.74
N HIS A 148 11.87 7.33 -0.20
CA HIS A 148 13.22 6.90 -0.48
C HIS A 148 13.30 5.37 -0.60
N ALA A 149 12.32 4.80 -1.33
CA ALA A 149 12.16 3.37 -1.53
C ALA A 149 13.39 2.66 -2.12
N PHE A 150 14.15 3.34 -2.99
CA PHE A 150 15.25 2.72 -3.74
C PHE A 150 16.59 3.45 -3.53
N PHE A 151 17.66 2.68 -3.44
CA PHE A 151 19.02 3.23 -3.34
C PHE A 151 20.02 2.36 -4.10
N TYR A 152 20.22 2.66 -5.38
CA TYR A 152 21.20 1.99 -6.23
C TYR A 152 22.60 2.52 -5.95
N ARG A 153 23.40 1.71 -5.26
CA ARG A 153 24.79 2.02 -4.89
C ARG A 153 25.75 0.95 -5.39
N GLU A 154 25.34 -0.31 -5.39
CA GLU A 154 26.19 -1.42 -5.83
C GLU A 154 26.14 -1.58 -7.37
N ASN A 155 24.99 -1.29 -7.99
CA ASN A 155 24.71 -1.45 -9.41
C ASN A 155 24.32 -0.12 -10.08
N PRO A 156 25.23 0.89 -10.14
CA PRO A 156 24.92 2.20 -10.71
C PRO A 156 24.64 2.18 -12.23
N GLU A 157 25.02 1.11 -12.92
CA GLU A 157 24.76 0.90 -14.35
C GLU A 157 23.40 0.24 -14.63
N SER A 158 22.65 -0.14 -13.59
CA SER A 158 21.29 -0.66 -13.76
C SER A 158 20.45 0.32 -14.58
N PRO A 159 19.61 -0.16 -15.52
CA PRO A 159 18.66 0.71 -16.23
C PRO A 159 17.71 1.44 -15.27
N HIS A 160 17.53 0.93 -14.05
CA HIS A 160 16.66 1.50 -13.03
C HIS A 160 17.39 2.35 -11.98
N ALA A 161 18.72 2.49 -12.05
CA ALA A 161 19.51 3.25 -11.08
C ALA A 161 19.08 4.72 -10.94
N HIS A 162 18.48 5.30 -11.98
CA HIS A 162 17.93 6.65 -11.97
C HIS A 162 16.77 6.84 -10.97
N TRP A 163 16.16 5.75 -10.48
CA TRP A 163 15.12 5.79 -9.44
C TRP A 163 15.66 5.91 -8.02
N THR A 164 16.98 5.87 -7.83
CA THR A 164 17.62 6.08 -6.52
C THR A 164 17.11 7.37 -5.87
N TRP A 165 16.78 7.33 -4.58
CA TRP A 165 16.12 8.43 -3.84
C TRP A 165 16.84 9.78 -3.92
N ASN A 166 18.16 9.76 -4.10
CA ASN A 166 19.02 10.93 -4.21
C ASN A 166 19.38 11.30 -5.66
N ALA A 167 18.67 10.74 -6.63
CA ALA A 167 18.88 11.05 -8.04
C ALA A 167 18.64 12.54 -8.31
N GLN A 168 19.44 13.08 -9.23
CA GLN A 168 19.27 14.45 -9.71
C GLN A 168 18.22 14.51 -10.84
N LYS A 169 18.03 13.40 -11.57
CA LYS A 169 17.12 13.28 -12.71
C LYS A 169 16.49 11.88 -12.75
N PRO A 170 15.16 11.76 -12.53
CA PRO A 170 14.30 12.80 -11.98
C PRO A 170 14.79 13.22 -10.57
N ALA A 171 14.56 14.48 -10.18
CA ALA A 171 15.03 14.98 -8.90
C ALA A 171 14.31 14.24 -7.76
N GLY A 172 15.09 13.70 -6.81
CA GLY A 172 14.56 12.90 -5.70
C GLY A 172 14.19 11.46 -6.09
N GLY A 173 14.59 11.00 -7.28
CA GLY A 173 14.35 9.64 -7.75
C GLY A 173 12.87 9.26 -7.76
N PHE A 174 12.58 8.04 -7.30
CA PHE A 174 11.23 7.52 -7.24
C PHE A 174 10.32 8.38 -6.36
N GLY A 175 10.71 8.67 -5.12
CA GLY A 175 9.86 9.42 -4.21
C GLY A 175 9.56 10.83 -4.70
N GLY A 176 10.59 11.57 -5.11
CA GLY A 176 10.39 12.92 -5.66
C GLY A 176 9.51 12.93 -6.91
N HIS A 177 9.73 12.01 -7.84
CA HIS A 177 8.99 11.97 -9.09
C HIS A 177 7.56 11.45 -8.93
N VAL A 178 7.38 10.34 -8.21
CA VAL A 178 6.11 9.60 -8.10
C VAL A 178 5.30 10.09 -6.92
N LEU A 179 5.89 10.18 -5.73
CA LEU A 179 5.16 10.56 -4.51
C LEU A 179 5.15 12.07 -4.28
N GLY A 180 6.08 12.82 -4.88
CA GLY A 180 6.15 14.28 -4.84
C GLY A 180 7.29 14.83 -3.98
N GLU A 181 7.87 14.02 -3.10
CA GLU A 181 9.04 14.40 -2.30
C GLU A 181 9.90 13.17 -1.98
N THR A 182 11.19 13.40 -1.76
CA THR A 182 12.15 12.39 -1.33
C THR A 182 12.48 12.52 0.16
N TRP A 183 13.38 11.70 0.69
CA TRP A 183 13.89 11.91 2.05
C TRP A 183 14.57 13.28 2.20
N VAL A 184 14.17 14.04 3.22
CA VAL A 184 14.75 15.36 3.54
C VAL A 184 15.36 15.34 4.94
N SER A 185 14.53 15.22 5.97
CA SER A 185 14.94 15.23 7.37
C SER A 185 13.82 14.74 8.27
N HIS A 186 14.14 14.47 9.53
CA HIS A 186 13.16 14.52 10.60
C HIS A 186 12.86 15.97 10.94
N HIS A 187 11.59 16.31 11.12
CA HIS A 187 11.12 17.63 11.56
C HIS A 187 10.73 17.60 13.04
N GLY A 188 10.09 16.52 13.49
CA GLY A 188 9.95 16.18 14.90
C GLY A 188 11.20 15.51 15.47
N GLY A 189 11.30 15.46 16.80
CA GLY A 189 12.29 14.68 17.52
C GLY A 189 12.06 13.18 17.35
N HIS A 190 12.89 12.53 16.54
CA HIS A 190 12.79 11.11 16.25
C HIS A 190 12.88 10.25 17.53
N GLY A 191 11.84 9.45 17.78
CA GLY A 191 11.73 8.60 18.99
C GLY A 191 11.31 9.31 20.27
N SER A 192 11.03 10.62 20.22
CA SER A 192 10.64 11.40 21.41
C SER A 192 9.48 12.37 21.17
N GLN A 193 9.08 12.61 19.92
CA GLN A 193 7.94 13.44 19.55
C GLN A 193 7.06 12.68 18.55
N ALA A 194 5.77 12.73 18.78
CA ALA A 194 4.74 12.11 17.96
C ALA A 194 4.17 13.08 16.91
N THR A 195 3.24 12.55 16.13
CA THR A 195 2.56 13.28 15.06
C THR A 195 1.07 13.29 15.30
N ARG A 196 0.45 14.48 15.23
CA ARG A 196 -0.99 14.62 15.08
C ARG A 196 -1.33 15.26 13.74
N GLY A 197 -2.15 14.58 12.96
CA GLY A 197 -2.66 15.03 11.67
C GLY A 197 -3.73 16.10 11.83
N VAL A 198 -3.45 17.30 11.33
CA VAL A 198 -4.37 18.43 11.28
C VAL A 198 -4.93 18.55 9.87
N ILE A 199 -6.26 18.57 9.73
CA ILE A 199 -6.91 18.69 8.43
C ILE A 199 -6.54 20.02 7.77
N GLU A 200 -6.08 19.95 6.52
CA GLU A 200 -5.86 21.14 5.69
C GLU A 200 -7.22 21.73 5.30
N GLU A 201 -7.60 22.84 5.92
CA GLU A 201 -8.93 23.44 5.80
C GLU A 201 -9.35 23.70 4.35
N THR A 202 -8.40 24.11 3.51
CA THR A 202 -8.64 24.40 2.10
C THR A 202 -9.11 23.16 1.31
N ASN A 203 -8.73 21.96 1.78
CA ASN A 203 -9.02 20.69 1.13
C ASN A 203 -9.94 19.77 1.97
N ALA A 204 -10.54 20.28 3.05
CA ALA A 204 -11.33 19.50 4.01
C ALA A 204 -12.55 18.75 3.41
N LYS A 205 -12.96 19.10 2.19
CA LYS A 205 -14.06 18.43 1.46
C LYS A 205 -13.60 17.27 0.57
N HIS A 206 -12.30 16.99 0.50
CA HIS A 206 -11.77 15.92 -0.32
C HIS A 206 -12.37 14.56 0.10
N PRO A 207 -12.79 13.67 -0.82
CA PRO A 207 -13.43 12.40 -0.47
C PRO A 207 -12.60 11.52 0.48
N ALA A 208 -11.27 11.57 0.36
CA ALA A 208 -10.34 10.86 1.25
C ALA A 208 -10.52 11.24 2.74
N LEU A 209 -10.97 12.46 3.04
CA LEU A 209 -11.15 12.97 4.41
C LEU A 209 -12.55 12.69 4.99
N ARG A 210 -13.46 12.03 4.26
CA ARG A 210 -14.80 11.70 4.78
C ARG A 210 -14.69 10.86 6.05
N GLY A 211 -15.23 11.37 7.14
CA GLY A 211 -15.20 10.71 8.44
C GLY A 211 -13.87 10.72 9.18
N VAL A 212 -12.81 11.33 8.64
CA VAL A 212 -11.52 11.49 9.31
C VAL A 212 -11.60 12.71 10.24
N LYS A 213 -11.18 12.56 11.50
CA LYS A 213 -11.32 13.58 12.55
C LYS A 213 -10.06 13.75 13.38
N ASP A 214 -9.46 12.67 13.88
CA ASP A 214 -8.26 12.71 14.72
C ASP A 214 -7.29 11.60 14.32
N VAL A 215 -6.18 12.01 13.70
CA VAL A 215 -5.12 11.11 13.26
C VAL A 215 -3.94 11.33 14.20
N PHE A 216 -3.68 10.37 15.06
CA PHE A 216 -2.50 10.35 15.93
C PHE A 216 -1.62 9.16 15.56
N GLY A 217 -0.31 9.38 15.58
CA GLY A 217 0.69 8.32 15.45
C GLY A 217 1.87 8.60 16.37
N PRO A 218 2.33 7.62 17.18
CA PRO A 218 3.45 7.79 18.09
C PRO A 218 4.78 7.72 17.34
N THR A 219 4.91 8.52 16.27
CA THR A 219 6.13 8.64 15.49
C THR A 219 6.32 10.06 14.99
N ASP A 220 7.56 10.42 14.67
CA ASP A 220 7.94 11.79 14.38
C ASP A 220 7.48 12.28 13.00
N VAL A 221 7.26 13.60 12.91
CA VAL A 221 6.93 14.29 11.65
C VAL A 221 8.18 14.36 10.77
N TYR A 222 8.06 14.02 9.49
CA TYR A 222 9.11 14.23 8.49
C TYR A 222 9.09 15.66 7.93
N GLY A 223 10.27 16.17 7.60
CA GLY A 223 10.44 17.41 6.87
C GLY A 223 10.09 17.24 5.39
N ILE A 224 9.38 18.21 4.83
CA ILE A 224 9.02 18.29 3.41
C ILE A 224 9.44 19.67 2.91
N ARG A 225 10.20 19.75 1.81
CA ARG A 225 10.66 21.05 1.30
C ARG A 225 9.56 21.73 0.51
N SER A 226 8.95 20.99 -0.41
CA SER A 226 7.89 21.46 -1.28
C SER A 226 7.25 20.27 -1.98
N LEU A 227 5.94 20.31 -2.18
CA LEU A 227 5.25 19.36 -3.04
C LEU A 227 5.02 19.95 -4.45
N PRO A 228 4.94 19.11 -5.50
CA PRO A 228 4.64 19.58 -6.86
C PRO A 228 3.24 20.21 -6.94
N GLU A 229 3.01 21.03 -7.97
CA GLU A 229 1.74 21.76 -8.15
C GLU A 229 0.51 20.84 -8.34
N ASP A 230 0.74 19.60 -8.76
CA ASP A 230 -0.31 18.57 -8.90
C ASP A 230 -0.70 17.90 -7.57
N SER A 231 -0.15 18.37 -6.45
CA SER A 231 -0.37 17.80 -5.12
C SER A 231 -1.44 18.56 -4.33
N THR A 232 -2.34 17.82 -3.70
CA THR A 232 -3.36 18.34 -2.78
C THR A 232 -3.08 17.83 -1.37
N ILE A 233 -2.69 18.72 -0.47
CA ILE A 233 -2.42 18.39 0.95
C ILE A 233 -3.76 18.10 1.64
N LEU A 234 -3.87 16.94 2.28
CA LEU A 234 -5.05 16.53 3.05
C LEU A 234 -4.85 16.76 4.55
N LEU A 235 -3.69 16.35 5.06
CA LEU A 235 -3.29 16.54 6.46
C LEU A 235 -1.95 17.25 6.54
N ARG A 236 -1.79 18.06 7.58
CA ARG A 236 -0.51 18.60 8.06
C ARG A 236 -0.09 17.91 9.36
N GLY A 237 1.20 17.73 9.55
CA GLY A 237 1.78 17.08 10.71
C GLY A 237 2.10 18.10 11.77
N GLY A 238 1.28 18.16 12.81
CA GLY A 238 1.60 18.84 14.03
C GLY A 238 2.54 17.98 14.86
N VAL A 239 3.71 18.53 15.21
CA VAL A 239 4.64 17.92 16.15
C VAL A 239 4.02 17.96 17.54
N VAL A 240 3.96 16.81 18.20
CA VAL A 240 3.47 16.62 19.57
C VAL A 240 4.66 16.58 20.54
N ASP A 241 4.56 17.25 21.69
CA ASP A 241 5.61 17.30 22.72
C ASP A 241 5.58 16.07 23.64
N GLY A 242 5.87 14.91 23.05
CA GLY A 242 5.82 13.62 23.70
C GLY A 242 5.36 12.53 22.73
N MET A 243 5.02 11.35 23.26
CA MET A 243 4.71 10.16 22.47
C MET A 243 3.30 9.61 22.72
N ASP A 244 2.53 10.26 23.60
CA ASP A 244 1.20 9.84 23.98
C ASP A 244 0.12 10.67 23.25
N GLU A 245 -1.05 10.08 23.04
CA GLU A 245 -2.16 10.70 22.29
C GLU A 245 -2.70 11.97 22.96
N ASP A 246 -2.57 12.09 24.27
CA ASP A 246 -3.03 13.23 25.06
C ASP A 246 -1.96 14.35 25.20
N ASP A 247 -0.75 14.13 24.70
CA ASP A 247 0.31 15.13 24.74
C ASP A 247 -0.02 16.35 23.86
N GLU A 248 0.41 17.53 24.29
CA GLU A 248 0.10 18.78 23.61
C GLU A 248 0.96 18.98 22.34
N LEU A 249 0.42 19.73 21.37
CA LEU A 249 1.22 20.18 20.23
C LEU A 249 2.33 21.12 20.70
N VAL A 250 3.53 20.95 20.12
CA VAL A 250 4.62 21.91 20.27
C VAL A 250 4.16 23.30 19.83
N THR A 251 4.46 24.31 20.63
CA THR A 251 4.15 25.71 20.31
C THR A 251 5.34 26.41 19.62
N GLY A 252 5.05 27.39 18.76
CA GLY A 252 6.08 28.20 18.09
C GLY A 252 6.48 27.69 16.70
N GLU A 253 7.68 28.10 16.26
CA GLU A 253 8.14 27.98 14.87
C GLU A 253 8.15 26.55 14.32
N GLN A 254 8.28 25.52 15.18
CA GLN A 254 8.27 24.13 14.72
C GLN A 254 6.91 23.71 14.13
N ASN A 255 5.80 24.32 14.54
CA ASN A 255 4.48 24.04 13.98
C ASN A 255 3.90 25.22 13.18
N ASP A 256 4.72 26.22 12.84
CA ASP A 256 4.29 27.42 12.10
C ASP A 256 5.25 27.73 10.92
N PRO A 257 5.00 27.18 9.71
CA PRO A 257 3.89 26.29 9.37
C PRO A 257 4.15 24.82 9.71
N MET A 258 3.07 24.05 9.95
CA MET A 258 3.13 22.58 10.00
C MET A 258 3.52 21.98 8.64
N MET A 259 4.23 20.85 8.69
CA MET A 259 4.67 20.11 7.50
C MET A 259 3.48 19.40 6.82
N PRO A 260 3.45 19.26 5.49
CA PRO A 260 2.58 18.29 4.83
C PRO A 260 2.79 16.88 5.38
N LEU A 261 1.70 16.18 5.69
CA LEU A 261 1.73 14.85 6.31
C LEU A 261 1.09 13.77 5.44
N ALA A 262 -0.04 14.10 4.80
CA ALA A 262 -0.72 13.23 3.87
C ALA A 262 -1.24 14.07 2.71
N TRP A 263 -1.02 13.62 1.48
CA TRP A 263 -1.44 14.33 0.27
C TRP A 263 -1.80 13.34 -0.83
N VAL A 264 -2.58 13.83 -1.80
CA VAL A 264 -2.86 13.12 -3.04
C VAL A 264 -2.26 13.85 -4.22
N ARG A 265 -1.99 13.14 -5.32
CA ARG A 265 -1.53 13.73 -6.59
C ARG A 265 -2.31 13.18 -7.76
N GLU A 266 -2.46 14.01 -8.78
CA GLU A 266 -2.96 13.62 -10.11
C GLU A 266 -1.84 13.83 -11.13
N ARG A 267 -0.96 12.84 -11.28
CA ARG A 267 0.21 12.94 -12.15
C ARG A 267 -0.18 12.65 -13.61
N GLN A 268 0.03 13.63 -14.48
CA GLN A 268 -0.25 13.50 -15.91
C GLN A 268 0.60 12.41 -16.57
N MET A 269 -0.04 11.51 -17.32
CA MET A 269 0.60 10.45 -18.09
C MET A 269 0.73 10.82 -19.58
N PRO A 270 1.70 10.23 -20.32
CA PRO A 270 1.96 10.56 -21.72
C PRO A 270 0.77 10.32 -22.68
N ASP A 271 -0.11 9.39 -22.35
CA ASP A 271 -1.31 9.06 -23.13
C ASP A 271 -2.49 10.02 -22.88
N GLY A 272 -2.31 11.02 -22.00
CA GLY A 272 -3.35 11.97 -21.63
C GLY A 272 -4.15 11.56 -20.39
N SER A 273 -3.98 10.35 -19.87
CA SER A 273 -4.59 9.92 -18.60
C SER A 273 -3.89 10.55 -17.39
N SER A 274 -4.49 10.42 -16.20
CA SER A 274 -3.92 10.89 -14.94
C SER A 274 -3.77 9.74 -13.96
N GLN A 275 -2.58 9.57 -13.40
CA GLN A 275 -2.33 8.63 -12.31
C GLN A 275 -2.70 9.27 -10.99
N ARG A 276 -3.61 8.63 -10.25
CA ARG A 276 -3.99 9.04 -8.88
C ARG A 276 -3.06 8.40 -7.85
N ILE A 277 -2.46 9.23 -7.01
CA ILE A 277 -1.43 8.83 -6.06
C ILE A 277 -1.84 9.30 -4.67
N PHE A 278 -1.62 8.47 -3.66
CA PHE A 278 -1.74 8.87 -2.25
C PHE A 278 -0.37 8.67 -1.57
N ALA A 279 0.06 9.66 -0.81
CA ALA A 279 1.28 9.54 -0.03
C ALA A 279 1.06 10.10 1.38
N THR A 280 1.69 9.45 2.36
CA THR A 280 1.79 9.99 3.71
C THR A 280 3.15 9.69 4.30
N THR A 281 3.67 10.60 5.11
CA THR A 281 4.89 10.39 5.91
C THR A 281 4.62 9.72 7.25
N MET A 282 3.37 9.34 7.53
CA MET A 282 3.04 8.35 8.56
C MET A 282 3.16 6.94 7.98
N GLY A 283 3.10 5.93 8.85
CA GLY A 283 2.87 4.56 8.42
C GLY A 283 3.57 3.50 9.25
N THR A 284 4.22 3.86 10.37
CA THR A 284 4.73 2.82 11.28
C THR A 284 3.60 1.91 11.72
N ALA A 285 3.89 0.66 12.03
CA ALA A 285 2.91 -0.24 12.63
C ALA A 285 2.10 0.46 13.73
N GLU A 286 2.73 1.05 14.74
CA GLU A 286 2.03 1.77 15.81
C GLU A 286 1.09 2.89 15.34
N ASP A 287 1.45 3.66 14.29
CA ASP A 287 0.59 4.73 13.73
C ASP A 287 -0.77 4.17 13.28
N TRP A 288 -0.78 2.96 12.72
CA TRP A 288 -2.00 2.33 12.25
C TRP A 288 -2.96 1.89 13.36
N SER A 289 -2.59 2.06 14.63
CA SER A 289 -3.54 1.93 15.73
C SER A 289 -4.64 2.99 15.65
N SER A 290 -4.36 4.16 15.03
CA SER A 290 -5.38 5.16 14.68
C SER A 290 -6.37 4.58 13.66
N GLU A 291 -7.65 4.54 14.05
CA GLU A 291 -8.74 4.17 13.14
C GLU A 291 -8.89 5.18 11.99
N ASP A 292 -8.70 6.46 12.29
CA ASP A 292 -8.86 7.54 11.32
C ASP A 292 -7.73 7.56 10.29
N LEU A 293 -6.50 7.14 10.65
CA LEU A 293 -5.43 6.93 9.68
C LEU A 293 -5.76 5.77 8.72
N ARG A 294 -6.27 4.66 9.26
CA ARG A 294 -6.75 3.52 8.44
C ARG A 294 -7.93 3.92 7.55
N ARG A 295 -8.85 4.75 8.05
CA ARG A 295 -9.97 5.30 7.28
C ARG A 295 -9.50 6.23 6.17
N LEU A 296 -8.54 7.11 6.46
CA LEU A 296 -7.93 7.98 5.45
C LEU A 296 -7.32 7.14 4.31
N PHE A 297 -6.54 6.12 4.65
CA PHE A 297 -5.97 5.21 3.66
C PHE A 297 -7.06 4.51 2.82
N ALA A 298 -8.07 3.92 3.46
CA ALA A 298 -9.13 3.19 2.75
C ALA A 298 -9.94 4.13 1.82
N ASN A 299 -10.27 5.33 2.28
CA ASN A 299 -10.95 6.34 1.46
C ASN A 299 -10.06 6.81 0.30
N ALA A 300 -8.76 7.04 0.55
CA ALA A 300 -7.81 7.44 -0.48
C ALA A 300 -7.65 6.35 -1.55
N MET A 301 -7.67 5.07 -1.17
CA MET A 301 -7.64 3.95 -2.10
C MET A 301 -8.85 3.93 -3.04
N LEU A 302 -10.06 4.21 -2.54
CA LEU A 302 -11.24 4.34 -3.41
C LEU A 302 -11.14 5.55 -4.33
N TRP A 303 -10.68 6.69 -3.84
CA TRP A 303 -10.44 7.85 -4.70
C TRP A 303 -9.41 7.52 -5.79
N GLN A 304 -8.33 6.84 -5.44
CA GLN A 304 -7.31 6.39 -6.38
C GLN A 304 -7.87 5.51 -7.50
N LEU A 305 -8.79 4.61 -7.15
CA LEU A 305 -9.47 3.70 -8.07
C LEU A 305 -10.66 4.32 -8.81
N GLN A 306 -10.92 5.62 -8.62
CA GLN A 306 -12.08 6.33 -9.18
C GLN A 306 -13.43 5.81 -8.68
N GLU A 307 -13.47 5.32 -7.44
CA GLU A 307 -14.64 4.79 -6.76
C GLU A 307 -15.05 5.65 -5.55
N GLU A 308 -14.66 6.94 -5.51
CA GLU A 308 -14.95 7.85 -4.40
C GLU A 308 -16.45 8.06 -4.10
N ASP A 309 -17.33 7.75 -5.04
CA ASP A 309 -18.78 7.77 -4.84
C ASP A 309 -19.27 6.65 -3.90
N ALA A 310 -18.49 5.57 -3.76
CA ALA A 310 -18.78 4.49 -2.83
C ALA A 310 -18.37 4.81 -1.38
N ILE A 311 -17.61 5.89 -1.14
CA ILE A 311 -17.23 6.32 0.22
C ILE A 311 -18.46 6.92 0.92
N PRO A 312 -18.99 6.32 2.00
CA PRO A 312 -20.13 6.87 2.73
C PRO A 312 -19.84 8.27 3.30
N PRO A 313 -20.87 9.05 3.66
CA PRO A 313 -20.66 10.35 4.30
C PRO A 313 -19.80 10.29 5.58
N GLY A 314 -19.90 9.17 6.32
CA GLY A 314 -19.08 8.89 7.51
C GLY A 314 -17.71 8.29 7.22
N GLY A 315 -17.31 8.16 5.95
CA GLY A 315 -16.14 7.42 5.52
C GLY A 315 -16.36 5.90 5.49
N LEU A 316 -15.37 5.16 5.00
CA LEU A 316 -15.37 3.70 5.09
C LEU A 316 -15.16 3.25 6.54
N GLU A 317 -15.76 2.10 6.87
CA GLU A 317 -15.43 1.39 8.11
C GLU A 317 -13.96 0.96 8.08
N ALA A 318 -13.24 1.24 9.15
CA ALA A 318 -11.81 0.94 9.27
C ALA A 318 -11.48 0.10 10.51
N PRO A 319 -12.15 -1.05 10.75
CA PRO A 319 -11.93 -1.84 11.94
C PRO A 319 -10.52 -2.47 11.96
N MET A 320 -10.03 -2.77 13.16
CA MET A 320 -8.82 -3.57 13.31
C MET A 320 -9.22 -5.03 13.16
N ILE A 321 -8.66 -5.73 12.17
CA ILE A 321 -9.03 -7.13 11.87
C ILE A 321 -7.89 -8.04 12.28
N GLY A 322 -8.17 -8.89 13.27
CA GLY A 322 -7.21 -9.81 13.88
C GLY A 322 -6.49 -9.20 15.10
N PRO A 323 -5.74 -10.01 15.86
CA PRO A 323 -4.90 -9.52 16.95
C PRO A 323 -3.90 -8.46 16.45
N TRP A 324 -3.77 -7.39 17.22
CA TRP A 324 -2.89 -6.27 16.91
C TRP A 324 -2.07 -5.91 18.14
N GLU A 325 -0.77 -6.20 18.06
CA GLU A 325 0.23 -5.86 19.07
C GLU A 325 1.46 -5.35 18.32
N PRO A 326 1.40 -4.12 17.75
CA PRO A 326 2.47 -3.60 16.91
C PRO A 326 3.75 -3.45 17.73
N THR A 327 4.91 -3.68 17.10
CA THR A 327 6.19 -3.47 17.79
C THR A 327 6.71 -2.03 17.61
N PRO A 328 7.44 -1.49 18.61
CA PRO A 328 8.11 -0.22 18.47
C PRO A 328 9.05 -0.18 17.26
N PHE A 329 9.06 0.94 16.54
CA PHE A 329 9.99 1.14 15.44
C PHE A 329 11.46 1.18 15.92
N GLY A 330 12.37 0.82 15.02
CA GLY A 330 13.81 0.82 15.25
C GLY A 330 14.55 -0.19 14.38
N PHE A 331 15.81 0.10 14.10
CA PHE A 331 16.67 -0.74 13.27
C PHE A 331 17.06 -2.05 13.96
N GLY A 332 16.97 -3.16 13.23
CA GLY A 332 17.41 -4.49 13.68
C GLY A 332 16.61 -5.08 14.84
N THR A 333 15.53 -4.40 15.26
CA THR A 333 14.65 -4.81 16.38
C THR A 333 13.33 -5.44 15.90
N HIS A 334 13.18 -5.68 14.60
CA HIS A 334 12.06 -6.43 14.04
C HIS A 334 12.00 -7.85 14.62
N LYS A 335 10.82 -8.47 14.56
CA LYS A 335 10.60 -9.84 15.04
C LYS A 335 11.11 -10.84 14.01
N ARG A 336 11.98 -11.77 14.42
CA ARG A 336 12.62 -12.78 13.56
C ARG A 336 11.93 -14.14 13.68
N GLY A 337 12.18 -15.06 12.74
CA GLY A 337 11.66 -16.42 12.77
C GLY A 337 10.24 -16.57 12.22
N TYR A 338 9.68 -15.51 11.63
CA TYR A 338 8.33 -15.51 11.04
C TYR A 338 8.41 -15.55 9.52
N LYS A 339 7.51 -16.33 8.93
CA LYS A 339 7.29 -16.45 7.49
C LYS A 339 6.03 -15.69 7.10
N PRO A 340 5.80 -15.42 5.80
CA PRO A 340 4.61 -14.68 5.35
C PRO A 340 3.29 -15.19 5.96
N GLU A 341 3.10 -16.50 5.99
CA GLU A 341 1.87 -17.14 6.51
C GLU A 341 1.59 -16.81 8.00
N ASP A 342 2.63 -16.59 8.81
CA ASP A 342 2.44 -16.30 10.24
C ASP A 342 1.70 -14.96 10.45
N TYR A 343 1.88 -14.00 9.53
CA TYR A 343 1.23 -12.68 9.57
C TYR A 343 -0.22 -12.69 9.06
N ARG A 344 -0.72 -13.81 8.54
CA ARG A 344 -2.03 -13.89 7.88
C ARG A 344 -3.16 -13.37 8.75
N ASN A 345 -3.15 -13.69 10.05
CA ASN A 345 -4.30 -13.45 10.93
C ASN A 345 -4.12 -12.30 11.91
N GLY A 346 -2.98 -11.60 11.91
CA GLY A 346 -2.65 -10.59 12.91
C GLY A 346 -1.17 -10.57 13.25
N SER A 347 -0.81 -9.87 14.32
CA SER A 347 0.53 -9.94 14.92
C SER A 347 0.80 -11.37 15.42
N PRO A 348 1.76 -12.12 14.86
CA PRO A 348 1.99 -13.54 15.19
C PRO A 348 2.27 -13.83 16.67
N TRP A 349 2.83 -12.85 17.39
CA TRP A 349 3.16 -12.94 18.81
C TRP A 349 2.02 -12.52 19.74
N ALA A 350 0.95 -11.93 19.20
CA ALA A 350 -0.17 -11.54 20.02
C ALA A 350 -0.83 -12.78 20.61
N LYS A 351 -1.04 -12.77 21.92
CA LYS A 351 -1.77 -13.86 22.58
C LYS A 351 -3.19 -13.86 22.05
N THR A 352 -3.57 -14.89 21.29
CA THR A 352 -4.99 -15.18 21.08
C THR A 352 -5.61 -15.44 22.44
N GLU A 353 -6.46 -14.52 22.92
CA GLU A 353 -7.39 -14.87 23.98
C GLU A 353 -8.29 -15.98 23.44
N THR A 354 -7.93 -17.23 23.72
CA THR A 354 -8.88 -18.33 23.62
C THR A 354 -10.00 -17.98 24.56
N SER A 355 -11.14 -17.55 24.02
CA SER A 355 -12.41 -17.45 24.72
C SER A 355 -12.73 -18.84 25.30
N SER A 356 -12.24 -19.11 26.50
CA SER A 356 -12.78 -20.18 27.33
C SER A 356 -14.14 -19.68 27.83
N ARG A 357 -15.18 -19.83 27.00
CA ARG A 357 -16.53 -19.94 27.57
C ARG A 357 -16.51 -21.17 28.46
N PRO A 358 -16.74 -21.05 29.78
CA PRO A 358 -17.10 -22.21 30.57
C PRO A 358 -18.38 -22.77 29.95
N SER A 359 -18.39 -24.06 29.66
CA SER A 359 -19.62 -24.79 29.39
C SER A 359 -20.50 -24.72 30.64
N GLU A 360 -21.46 -23.80 30.67
CA GLU A 360 -22.68 -24.05 31.41
C GLU A 360 -23.42 -25.17 30.65
N ASP A 361 -23.14 -26.40 31.05
CA ASP A 361 -24.07 -27.54 31.02
C ASP A 361 -23.35 -28.82 31.46
N ALA A 362 -23.43 -29.12 32.76
CA ALA A 362 -23.46 -30.50 33.27
C ALA A 362 -23.94 -30.54 34.74
N GLN A 363 -25.25 -30.73 34.88
CA GLN A 363 -26.01 -31.33 36.00
C GLN A 363 -26.11 -30.61 37.35
#